data_AF-A0A1V5MQ42-F1
#
_entry.id   AF-A0A1V5MQ42-F1
#
_cell.length_a   1.000
_cell.length_b   1.000
_cell.length_c   1.000
_cell.angle_alpha   90.00
_cell.angle_beta   90.00
_cell.angle_gamma   90.00
#
_symmetry.space_group_name_H-M   'P 1'
#
loop_
_entity.id
_entity.type
_entity.pdbx_description
1 polymer ?
#
loop_
_entity_poly.entity_id
_entity_poly.type
_entity_poly.pdbx_seq_one_letter_code
_entity_poly.pdbx_strand_id
1 'polypeptide(L)'
;MGLTPRLVAGVWVGGEERDIHFDYTNEGQGANMSLPIWARFMNKVHANPELGISPSDVFAIPPGHAYSCSAADSSGMDERNEPSGSVFDNL
;
A
#
# COMPACT_ATOMS: atom_id res chain seq x y z
N MET A 1 -7.10 3.09 1.51
CA MET A 1 -7.01 3.00 0.04
C MET A 1 -5.58 2.67 -0.31
N GLY A 2 -5.36 1.78 -1.28
CA GLY A 2 -4.04 1.48 -1.81
C GLY A 2 -4.06 1.47 -3.33
N LEU A 3 -2.97 1.95 -3.93
CA LEU A 3 -2.80 2.04 -5.37
C LEU A 3 -1.53 1.30 -5.78
N THR A 4 -1.66 0.48 -6.81
CA THR A 4 -0.57 -0.11 -7.57
C THR A 4 -0.77 0.26 -9.04
N PRO A 5 0.24 0.11 -9.91
CA PRO A 5 0.11 0.48 -11.32
C PRO A 5 -1.05 -0.20 -12.05
N ARG A 6 -1.48 -1.38 -11.56
CA ARG A 6 -2.50 -2.22 -12.21
C ARG A 6 -3.77 -2.44 -11.38
N LEU A 7 -3.77 -2.05 -10.10
CA LEU A 7 -4.87 -2.30 -9.18
C LEU A 7 -5.04 -1.13 -8.21
N VAL A 8 -6.28 -0.63 -8.13
CA VAL A 8 -6.73 0.29 -7.09
C VAL A 8 -7.74 -0.45 -6.23
N ALA A 9 -7.54 -0.42 -4.91
CA ALA A 9 -8.51 -1.01 -4.00
C ALA A 9 -8.62 -0.23 -2.69
N GLY A 10 -9.80 -0.32 -2.10
CA GLY A 10 -10.20 0.41 -0.91
C GLY A 10 -10.70 -0.53 0.16
N VAL A 11 -10.32 -0.26 1.41
CA VAL A 11 -10.83 -0.95 2.58
C VAL A 11 -11.41 0.10 3.51
N TRP A 12 -12.66 -0.09 3.88
CA TRP A 12 -13.38 0.69 4.87
C TRP A 12 -13.76 -0.23 6.04
N VAL A 13 -13.65 0.30 7.26
CA VAL A 13 -14.05 -0.38 8.48
C VAL A 13 -14.90 0.60 9.29
N GLY A 14 -16.05 0.14 9.77
CA GLY A 14 -16.97 0.92 10.60
C GLY A 14 -18.11 0.05 11.12
N GLY A 15 -18.85 0.57 12.10
CA GLY A 15 -20.08 -0.04 12.59
C GLY A 15 -21.27 0.31 11.69
N GLU A 16 -22.24 -0.59 11.60
CA GLU A 16 -23.51 -0.32 10.92
C GLU A 16 -24.36 0.69 11.72
N GLU A 17 -24.37 0.52 13.04
CA GLU A 17 -25.06 1.42 13.95
C GLU A 17 -24.16 2.61 14.32
N ARG A 18 -24.71 3.82 14.22
CA ARG A 18 -23.95 5.06 14.41
C ARG A 18 -23.55 5.30 15.87
N ASP A 19 -24.25 4.66 16.79
CA ASP A 19 -24.00 4.77 18.23
C ASP A 19 -22.81 3.91 18.69
N ILE A 20 -22.32 3.00 17.83
CA ILE A 20 -21.11 2.21 18.10
C ILE A 20 -19.89 3.01 17.63
N HIS A 21 -18.96 3.26 18.56
CA HIS A 21 -17.70 3.91 18.25
C HIS A 21 -16.54 3.30 19.05
N PHE A 22 -15.32 3.48 18.53
CA PHE A 22 -14.12 3.16 19.29
C PHE A 22 -13.96 4.14 20.45
N ASP A 23 -13.43 3.67 21.57
CA ASP A 23 -13.16 4.54 22.73
C ASP A 23 -11.99 5.49 22.44
N TYR A 24 -11.06 5.07 21.58
CA TYR A 24 -9.87 5.84 21.23
C TYR A 24 -9.57 5.84 19.72
N THR A 25 -8.99 6.95 19.24
CA THR A 25 -8.61 7.11 17.83
C THR A 25 -7.56 6.10 17.38
N ASN A 26 -6.62 5.72 18.25
CA ASN A 26 -5.56 4.75 17.91
C ASN A 26 -6.13 3.36 17.61
N GLU A 27 -7.29 3.02 18.19
CA GLU A 27 -8.00 1.77 17.93
C GLU A 27 -8.77 1.84 16.61
N GLY A 28 -9.53 2.93 16.41
CA GLY A 28 -10.42 3.09 15.26
C GLY A 28 -9.80 3.64 13.97
N GLN A 29 -8.56 4.12 14.03
CA GLN A 29 -7.89 4.66 12.85
C GLN A 29 -7.72 3.60 11.76
N GLY A 30 -7.81 4.04 10.50
CA GLY A 30 -7.65 3.14 9.34
C GLY A 30 -6.28 2.43 9.28
N ALA A 31 -5.22 3.01 9.86
CA ALA A 31 -3.91 2.37 9.94
C ALA A 31 -3.90 1.15 10.87
N ASN A 32 -4.78 1.11 11.88
CA ASN A 32 -4.89 0.00 12.82
C ASN A 32 -5.91 -1.05 12.33
N MET A 33 -7.05 -0.59 11.81
CA MET A 33 -8.15 -1.49 11.42
C MET A 33 -8.10 -1.93 9.95
N SER A 34 -7.92 -0.99 9.02
CA SER A 34 -8.03 -1.27 7.59
C SER A 34 -6.72 -1.79 6.98
N LEU A 35 -5.56 -1.41 7.53
CA LEU A 35 -4.25 -1.78 6.99
C LEU A 35 -3.95 -3.29 7.10
N PRO A 36 -4.27 -4.00 8.19
CA PRO A 36 -4.08 -5.46 8.24
C PRO A 36 -4.96 -6.22 7.25
N ILE A 37 -6.17 -5.72 6.97
CA ILE A 37 -7.06 -6.30 5.95
C ILE A 37 -6.46 -6.09 4.56
N TRP A 38 -5.98 -4.88 4.28
CA TRP A 38 -5.28 -4.55 3.04
C TRP A 38 -4.05 -5.45 2.81
N ALA A 39 -3.23 -5.63 3.84
CA ALA A 39 -2.08 -6.51 3.82
C ALA A 39 -2.43 -7.94 3.38
N ARG A 40 -3.40 -8.54 4.06
CA ARG A 40 -3.85 -9.91 3.76
C ARG A 40 -4.43 -10.02 2.35
N PHE A 41 -5.13 -8.98 1.89
CA PHE A 41 -5.61 -8.89 0.51
C PHE A 41 -4.46 -8.88 -0.49
N MET A 42 -3.45 -8.02 -0.30
CA MET A 42 -2.31 -7.92 -1.22
C MET A 42 -1.45 -9.18 -1.23
N ASN A 43 -1.25 -9.83 -0.08
CA ASN A 43 -0.55 -11.12 -0.02
C ASN A 43 -1.25 -12.18 -0.89
N LYS A 44 -2.59 -12.20 -0.88
CA LYS A 44 -3.36 -13.11 -1.74
C LYS A 44 -3.28 -12.73 -3.22
N VAL A 45 -3.30 -11.43 -3.53
CA VAL A 45 -3.16 -10.93 -4.90
C VAL A 45 -1.80 -11.34 -5.47
N HIS A 46 -0.71 -11.12 -4.73
CA HIS A 46 0.64 -11.47 -5.17
C HIS A 46 0.92 -12.98 -5.19
N ALA A 47 0.21 -13.76 -4.36
CA ALA A 47 0.30 -15.22 -4.40
C ALA A 47 -0.37 -15.85 -5.64
N ASN A 48 -1.25 -15.12 -6.34
CA ASN A 48 -1.91 -15.62 -7.55
C ASN A 48 -1.29 -15.04 -8.83
N PRO A 49 -0.46 -15.82 -9.56
CA PRO A 49 0.19 -15.35 -10.79
C PRO A 49 -0.80 -15.12 -11.95
N GLU A 50 -2.01 -15.68 -11.92
CA GLU A 50 -3.02 -15.50 -12.98
C GLU A 50 -3.52 -14.05 -13.07
N LEU A 51 -3.38 -13.28 -11.99
CA LEU A 51 -3.79 -11.87 -11.94
C LEU A 51 -2.82 -10.95 -12.69
N GLY A 52 -1.58 -11.39 -12.96
CA GLY A 52 -0.58 -10.59 -13.65
C GLY A 52 -0.22 -9.29 -12.92
N ILE A 53 -0.30 -9.28 -11.58
CA ILE A 53 0.04 -8.14 -10.73
C ILE A 53 1.33 -8.48 -9.99
N SER A 54 2.41 -7.76 -10.31
CA SER A 54 3.72 -7.99 -9.71
C SER A 54 4.04 -6.93 -8.64
N PRO A 55 4.70 -7.29 -7.53
CA PRO A 55 5.30 -6.31 -6.63
C PRO A 55 6.33 -5.39 -7.31
N SER A 56 6.90 -5.84 -8.44
CA SER A 56 7.89 -5.10 -9.22
C SER A 56 7.28 -4.09 -10.21
N ASP A 57 5.95 -3.98 -10.28
CA ASP A 57 5.29 -3.07 -11.21
C ASP A 57 5.55 -1.61 -10.79
N VAL A 58 5.96 -0.76 -11.74
CA VAL A 58 6.26 0.66 -11.52
C VAL A 58 5.29 1.56 -12.27
N PHE A 59 4.95 2.71 -11.68
CA PHE A 59 4.13 3.72 -12.36
C PHE A 59 4.89 4.37 -13.52
N ALA A 60 4.25 4.46 -14.68
CA ALA A 60 4.86 5.13 -15.83
C ALA A 60 4.91 6.65 -15.62
N ILE A 61 6.08 7.25 -15.85
CA ILE A 61 6.23 8.71 -15.86
C ILE A 61 5.66 9.24 -17.18
N PRO A 62 4.74 10.22 -17.16
CA PRO A 62 4.18 10.78 -18.37
C PRO A 62 5.26 11.52 -19.20
N PRO A 63 5.21 11.45 -20.55
CA PRO A 63 6.20 12.11 -21.39
C PRO A 63 6.18 13.63 -21.15
N GLY A 64 7.36 14.25 -21.17
CA GLY A 64 7.53 15.69 -20.94
C GLY A 64 7.55 16.14 -19.48
N HIS A 65 7.50 15.22 -18.51
CA HIS A 65 7.59 15.54 -17.08
C HIS A 65 8.94 15.07 -16.52
N ALA A 66 9.74 16.03 -16.05
CA ALA A 66 10.96 15.76 -15.27
C ALA A 66 10.67 16.09 -13.80
N TYR A 67 10.49 15.07 -12.98
CA TYR A 67 10.41 15.26 -11.53
C TYR A 67 11.84 15.44 -10.99
N SER A 68 12.33 16.68 -10.97
CA SER A 68 13.61 16.99 -10.32
C SER A 68 13.43 17.00 -8.80
N CYS A 69 13.41 15.84 -8.17
CA CYS A 69 13.65 15.76 -6.73
C CYS A 69 15.17 15.71 -6.52
N SER A 70 15.84 16.82 -6.78
CA SER A 70 17.29 16.98 -6.55
C SER A 70 17.61 18.26 -5.77
N ALA A 71 16.64 18.77 -5.01
CA ALA A 71 16.89 19.70 -3.91
C ALA A 71 16.64 19.04 -2.52
N ALA A 72 16.52 17.71 -2.49
CA ALA A 72 16.67 16.89 -1.30
C ALA A 72 17.01 15.45 -1.74
N ASP A 73 18.29 15.27 -2.04
CA ASP A 73 19.05 14.02 -2.14
C ASP A 73 18.64 12.98 -3.20
N SER A 74 19.30 13.13 -4.35
CA SER A 74 19.88 12.04 -5.11
C SER A 74 20.98 11.30 -4.33
N SER A 75 20.62 10.65 -3.22
CA SER A 75 21.46 9.68 -2.53
C SER A 75 20.66 8.40 -2.25
N GLY A 76 20.56 7.54 -3.27
CA GLY A 76 20.21 6.13 -3.08
C GLY A 76 18.75 5.75 -3.33
N MET A 77 18.32 5.79 -4.59
CA MET A 77 17.54 4.67 -5.13
C MET A 77 18.43 3.90 -6.09
N ASP A 78 19.53 3.40 -5.52
CA ASP A 78 20.19 2.21 -6.03
C ASP A 78 19.16 1.08 -6.06
N GLU A 79 19.30 0.17 -7.02
CA GLU A 79 18.62 -1.12 -7.07
C GLU A 79 18.84 -1.89 -5.76
N ARG A 80 18.07 -1.55 -4.74
CA ARG A 80 17.86 -2.41 -3.59
C ARG A 80 16.80 -3.42 -4.00
N ASN A 81 17.26 -4.42 -4.74
CA ASN A 81 16.70 -5.77 -4.67
C ASN A 81 16.96 -6.33 -3.25
N GLU A 82 16.41 -5.66 -2.25
CA GLU A 82 16.16 -6.25 -0.95
C GLU A 82 14.94 -7.14 -1.15
N PRO A 83 14.91 -8.39 -0.65
CA PRO A 83 13.64 -9.06 -0.47
C PRO A 83 12.88 -8.19 0.53
N SER A 84 12.08 -7.25 0.01
CA SER A 84 11.33 -6.33 0.83
C SER A 84 10.37 -7.20 1.61
N GLY A 85 10.77 -7.55 2.82
CA GLY A 85 9.84 -8.05 3.79
C GLY A 85 8.74 -7.00 3.81
N SER A 86 7.54 -7.37 3.40
CA SER A 86 6.48 -6.39 3.26
C SER A 86 6.34 -5.71 4.63
N VAL A 87 5.92 -4.43 4.68
CA VAL A 87 5.54 -3.78 5.96
C VAL A 87 4.52 -4.63 6.75
N PHE A 88 3.93 -5.62 6.08
CA PHE A 88 2.95 -6.56 6.58
C PHE A 88 3.50 -7.94 6.98
N ASP A 89 4.80 -8.19 6.90
CA ASP A 89 5.37 -9.51 7.23
C ASP A 89 5.43 -9.76 8.75
N ASN A 90 5.21 -8.73 9.57
CA ASN A 90 5.08 -8.82 11.02
C ASN A 90 3.62 -8.65 11.52
N LEU A 91 2.63 -8.76 10.62
CA LEU A 91 1.18 -8.69 10.89
C LEU A 91 0.48 -10.02 10.55
#